data_AF-A0A6G6XCB2-F1
#
_entry.id   AF-A0A6G6XCB2-F1
#
_cell.length_a   1.000
_cell.length_b   1.000
_cell.length_c   1.000
_cell.angle_alpha   90.00
_cell.angle_beta   90.00
_cell.angle_gamma   90.00
#
_symmetry.space_group_name_H-M   'P 1'
#
loop_
_entity.id
_entity.type
_entity.pdbx_description
1 polymer ?
#
loop_
_entity_poly.entity_id
_entity_poly.type
_entity_poly.pdbx_seq_one_letter_code
_entity_poly.pdbx_strand_id
1 'polypeptide(L)'
;MIKRLFVTAAACTAAALSVPAIASSEPHLGEIATFGFDFCPRGWAETNGAVLKISDHIALFSLLGTRFGGDGRTTFALPKISSPDVKHCIAMEGIFPARG
;
A
#
# COMPACT_ATOMS: atom_id res chain seq x y z
N MET A 1 -25.57 -68.02 4.66
CA MET A 1 -24.70 -68.00 3.47
C MET A 1 -24.47 -66.54 3.09
N ILE A 2 -23.20 -66.12 3.07
CA ILE A 2 -22.72 -64.74 2.95
C ILE A 2 -22.84 -64.21 1.51
N LYS A 3 -23.29 -62.97 1.32
CA LYS A 3 -22.98 -62.15 0.14
C LYS A 3 -22.53 -60.76 0.60
N ARG A 4 -21.25 -60.48 0.36
CA ARG A 4 -20.59 -59.20 0.60
C ARG A 4 -20.86 -58.25 -0.57
N LEU A 5 -20.52 -56.96 -0.35
CA LEU A 5 -19.95 -56.04 -1.35
C LEU A 5 -20.99 -55.34 -2.27
N PHE A 6 -20.98 -54.02 -2.54
CA PHE A 6 -19.95 -52.97 -2.50
C PHE A 6 -20.58 -51.60 -2.18
N VAL A 7 -19.92 -50.80 -1.33
CA VAL A 7 -20.18 -49.36 -1.19
C VAL A 7 -19.31 -48.64 -2.22
N THR A 8 -19.91 -47.94 -3.18
CA THR A 8 -19.16 -47.02 -4.06
C THR A 8 -19.17 -45.63 -3.46
N ALA A 9 -18.04 -45.21 -2.90
CA ALA A 9 -17.81 -43.82 -2.52
C ALA A 9 -17.53 -43.00 -3.79
N ALA A 10 -18.41 -42.06 -4.12
CA ALA A 10 -18.12 -41.03 -5.10
C ALA A 10 -17.08 -40.06 -4.50
N ALA A 11 -15.82 -40.25 -4.87
CA ALA A 11 -14.76 -39.29 -4.55
C ALA A 11 -14.99 -38.02 -5.38
N CYS A 12 -15.65 -37.02 -4.81
CA CYS A 12 -15.59 -35.66 -5.33
C CYS A 12 -14.16 -35.16 -5.10
N THR A 13 -13.29 -35.32 -6.10
CA THR A 13 -12.04 -34.60 -6.15
C THR A 13 -12.37 -33.13 -6.42
N ALA A 14 -12.60 -32.38 -5.35
CA ALA A 14 -12.58 -30.93 -5.39
C ALA A 14 -11.16 -30.52 -5.78
N ALA A 15 -10.94 -30.26 -7.07
CA ALA A 15 -9.78 -29.53 -7.52
C ALA A 15 -9.88 -28.14 -6.87
N ALA A 16 -9.13 -27.94 -5.79
CA ALA A 16 -8.91 -26.61 -5.24
C ALA A 16 -8.16 -25.81 -6.31
N LEU A 17 -8.90 -25.04 -7.12
CA LEU A 17 -8.29 -23.98 -7.90
C LEU A 17 -7.74 -22.98 -6.89
N SER A 18 -6.44 -23.06 -6.61
CA SER A 18 -5.73 -22.02 -5.88
C SER A 18 -5.77 -20.78 -6.77
N VAL A 19 -6.81 -19.97 -6.60
CA VAL A 19 -6.78 -18.59 -7.09
C VAL A 19 -5.52 -18.01 -6.46
N PRO A 20 -4.52 -17.55 -7.24
CA PRO A 20 -3.40 -16.87 -6.63
C PRO A 20 -4.00 -15.70 -5.87
N ALA A 21 -3.81 -15.68 -4.55
CA ALA A 21 -4.02 -14.46 -3.80
C ALA A 21 -2.97 -13.50 -4.32
N ILE A 22 -3.34 -12.69 -5.32
CA ILE A 22 -2.61 -11.48 -5.64
C ILE A 22 -2.72 -10.68 -4.36
N ALA A 23 -1.68 -10.76 -3.52
CA ALA A 23 -1.57 -9.94 -2.34
C ALA A 23 -1.43 -8.51 -2.86
N SER A 24 -2.56 -7.85 -3.10
CA SER A 24 -2.61 -6.39 -3.13
C SER A 24 -2.28 -5.96 -1.72
N SER A 25 -0.98 -5.80 -1.45
CA SER A 25 -0.52 -5.13 -0.24
C SER A 25 -0.91 -3.67 -0.41
N GLU A 26 -2.09 -3.31 0.09
CA GLU A 26 -2.48 -1.91 0.23
C GLU A 26 -1.35 -1.20 0.97
N PRO A 27 -0.80 -0.10 0.43
CA PRO A 27 0.32 0.58 1.07
C PRO A 27 -0.11 1.16 2.40
N HIS A 28 0.83 1.34 3.31
CA HIS A 28 0.56 2.19 4.46
C HIS A 28 0.57 3.66 4.05
N LEU A 29 -0.31 4.46 4.64
CA LEU A 29 -0.31 5.90 4.41
C LEU A 29 1.05 6.49 4.81
N GLY A 30 1.67 7.26 3.91
CA GLY A 30 3.00 7.82 4.12
C GLY A 30 4.17 6.85 3.86
N GLU A 31 3.91 5.62 3.41
CA GLU A 31 4.94 4.71 2.93
C GLU A 31 5.71 5.31 1.76
N ILE A 32 7.03 5.11 1.72
CA ILE A 32 7.87 5.53 0.60
C ILE A 32 8.28 4.29 -0.19
N ALA A 33 7.88 4.25 -1.46
CA ALA A 33 8.25 3.19 -2.39
C ALA A 33 9.16 3.73 -3.49
N THR A 34 9.99 2.83 -4.02
CA THR A 34 10.93 3.12 -5.10
C THR A 34 10.45 2.41 -6.36
N PHE A 35 10.31 3.17 -7.44
CA PHE A 35 9.87 2.68 -8.73
C PHE A 35 11.01 2.77 -9.75
N GLY A 36 11.14 1.74 -10.58
CA GLY A 36 12.12 1.70 -11.68
C GLY A 36 11.69 2.47 -12.93
N PHE A 37 10.55 3.15 -12.87
CA PHE A 37 10.03 4.04 -13.91
C PHE A 37 9.97 5.48 -13.41
N ASP A 38 9.74 6.43 -14.30
CA ASP A 38 9.97 7.87 -14.08
C ASP A 38 8.76 8.66 -13.56
N PHE A 39 7.68 7.97 -13.16
CA PHE A 39 6.45 8.60 -12.67
C PHE A 39 5.96 7.97 -11.36
N CYS A 40 5.12 8.70 -10.62
CA CYS A 40 4.41 8.14 -9.47
C CYS A 40 3.04 7.62 -9.89
N PRO A 41 2.68 6.35 -9.57
CA PRO A 41 1.36 5.82 -9.85
C PRO A 41 0.25 6.60 -9.13
N ARG A 42 -1.01 6.38 -9.54
CA ARG A 42 -2.15 6.96 -8.80
C ARG A 42 -2.14 6.52 -7.34
N GLY A 43 -2.50 7.45 -6.45
CA GLY A 43 -2.40 7.25 -5.00
C GLY A 43 -1.03 7.57 -4.41
N TRP A 44 -0.04 7.88 -5.25
CA TRP A 44 1.31 8.25 -4.82
C TRP A 44 1.66 9.67 -5.29
N ALA A 45 2.50 10.36 -4.52
CA ALA A 45 3.08 11.64 -4.90
C ALA A 45 4.59 11.56 -4.95
N GLU A 46 5.21 12.40 -5.76
CA GLU A 46 6.67 12.51 -5.79
C GLU A 46 7.21 13.04 -4.45
N THR A 47 8.34 12.48 -4.02
CA THR A 47 9.09 13.01 -2.89
C THR A 47 9.98 14.18 -3.34
N ASN A 48 9.36 15.26 -3.79
CA ASN A 48 10.04 16.44 -4.35
C ASN A 48 10.07 17.67 -3.42
N GLY A 49 9.57 17.54 -2.18
CA GLY A 49 9.44 18.66 -1.24
C GLY A 49 8.19 19.51 -1.43
N ALA A 50 7.17 19.01 -2.14
CA ALA A 50 5.90 19.72 -2.32
C ALA A 50 5.27 20.14 -0.98
N VAL A 51 4.75 21.37 -0.94
CA VAL A 51 3.99 21.91 0.20
C VAL A 51 2.50 21.65 -0.06
N LEU A 52 1.85 20.99 0.89
CA LEU A 52 0.46 20.56 0.82
C LEU A 52 -0.37 21.22 1.91
N LYS A 53 -1.68 21.37 1.67
CA LYS A 53 -2.64 21.84 2.68
C LYS A 53 -2.96 20.73 3.67
N ILE A 54 -2.93 21.07 4.96
CA ILE A 54 -3.29 20.13 6.04
C ILE A 54 -4.76 19.72 5.92
N SER A 55 -5.66 20.64 5.54
CA SER A 55 -7.10 20.38 5.41
C SER A 55 -7.43 19.19 4.51
N ASP A 56 -6.58 18.96 3.49
CA ASP A 56 -6.82 17.97 2.45
C ASP A 56 -6.11 16.63 2.77
N HIS A 57 -5.14 16.64 3.69
CA HIS A 57 -4.28 15.50 4.00
C HIS A 57 -4.04 15.33 5.52
N ILE A 58 -5.09 15.48 6.33
CA ILE A 58 -5.02 15.48 7.80
C ILE A 58 -4.34 14.20 8.33
N ALA A 59 -4.69 13.03 7.78
CA ALA A 59 -4.12 11.76 8.22
C ALA A 59 -2.61 11.68 7.92
N LEU A 60 -2.18 12.07 6.73
CA LEU A 60 -0.75 12.09 6.36
C LEU A 60 0.03 13.09 7.21
N PHE A 61 -0.56 14.28 7.47
CA PHE A 61 0.04 15.27 8.37
C PHE A 61 0.23 14.73 9.79
N SER A 62 -0.71 13.93 10.31
CA SER A 62 -0.57 13.33 11.65
C SER A 62 0.63 12.37 11.78
N LEU A 63 1.11 11.83 10.65
CA LEU A 63 2.28 10.95 10.58
C LEU A 63 3.58 11.75 10.38
N LEU A 64 3.59 12.67 9.42
CA LEU A 64 4.80 13.40 9.04
C LEU A 64 5.08 14.62 9.93
N GLY A 65 4.04 15.32 10.35
CA GLY A 65 4.13 16.64 10.98
C GLY A 65 4.78 17.66 10.03
N THR A 66 5.56 18.57 10.59
CA THR A 66 6.30 19.61 9.85
C THR A 66 7.75 19.25 9.59
N ARG A 67 8.15 17.98 9.74
CA ARG A 67 9.55 17.54 9.67
C ARG A 67 10.26 17.91 8.35
N PHE A 68 9.50 18.06 7.27
CA PHE A 68 10.03 18.42 5.95
C PHE A 68 9.72 19.86 5.54
N GLY A 69 9.07 20.65 6.40
CA GLY A 69 8.65 22.03 6.13
C GLY A 69 7.14 22.27 6.27
N GLY A 70 6.72 23.44 5.82
CA GLY A 70 5.37 23.98 6.06
C GLY A 70 5.26 24.76 7.38
N ASP A 71 4.10 25.37 7.60
CA ASP A 71 3.83 26.22 8.78
C ASP A 71 3.25 25.43 9.97
N GLY A 72 2.84 24.18 9.77
CA GLY A 72 2.21 23.33 10.78
C GLY A 72 0.81 23.78 11.24
N ARG A 73 0.27 24.82 10.62
CA ARG A 73 -1.05 25.38 10.92
C ARG A 73 -2.02 25.18 9.76
N THR A 74 -1.55 25.45 8.55
CA THR A 74 -2.32 25.32 7.31
C THR A 74 -1.64 24.40 6.31
N THR A 75 -0.32 24.23 6.41
CA THR A 75 0.52 23.50 5.45
C THR A 75 1.57 22.63 6.11
N PHE A 76 1.97 21.60 5.38
CA PHE A 76 3.11 20.74 5.68
C PHE A 76 3.81 20.37 4.36
N ALA A 77 5.03 19.85 4.42
CA ALA A 77 5.76 19.45 3.22
C ALA A 77 6.01 17.94 3.17
N LEU A 78 6.11 17.42 1.94
CA LEU A 78 6.58 16.06 1.67
C LEU A 78 8.11 15.99 1.77
N PRO A 79 8.70 14.78 1.91
CA PRO A 79 10.15 14.59 1.79
C PRO A 79 10.66 15.07 0.43
N LYS A 80 11.95 15.45 0.39
CA LYS A 80 12.68 15.71 -0.84
C LYS A 80 13.80 14.68 -1.02
N ILE A 81 13.57 13.68 -1.86
CA ILE A 81 14.50 12.60 -2.16
C ILE A 81 14.75 12.62 -3.67
N SER A 82 16.01 12.80 -4.06
CA SER A 82 16.43 12.80 -5.46
C SER A 82 17.38 11.63 -5.68
N SER A 83 17.04 10.77 -6.64
CA SER A 83 17.88 9.68 -7.12
C SER A 83 17.94 9.72 -8.64
N PRO A 84 19.11 9.51 -9.28
CA PRO A 84 19.25 9.56 -10.73
C PRO A 84 18.59 8.38 -11.44
N ASP A 85 18.52 7.21 -10.79
CA ASP A 85 18.16 5.96 -11.46
C ASP A 85 16.72 5.50 -11.17
N VAL A 86 16.11 6.01 -10.09
CA VAL A 86 14.83 5.52 -9.58
C VAL A 86 13.95 6.66 -9.07
N LYS A 87 12.63 6.50 -9.22
CA LYS A 87 11.65 7.46 -8.68
C LYS A 87 11.22 7.05 -7.28
N HIS A 88 11.33 7.96 -6.33
CA HIS A 88 10.80 7.79 -4.98
C HIS A 88 9.45 8.50 -4.87
N CYS A 89 8.42 7.73 -4.51
CA CYS A 89 7.08 8.26 -4.29
C CYS A 89 6.60 7.93 -2.89
N ILE A 90 5.75 8.79 -2.34
CA ILE A 90 5.09 8.61 -1.06
C ILE A 90 3.61 8.30 -1.26
N ALA A 91 3.09 7.33 -0.52
CA ALA A 91 1.68 6.95 -0.54
C ALA A 91 0.82 8.08 0.07
N MET A 92 -0.05 8.66 -0.74
CA MET A 92 -0.99 9.72 -0.38
C MET A 92 -2.31 9.16 0.16
N GLU A 93 -2.58 7.89 -0.13
CA GLU A 93 -3.69 7.09 0.36
C GLU A 93 -3.16 5.72 0.82
N GLY A 94 -3.94 5.01 1.64
CA GLY A 94 -3.56 3.71 2.17
C GLY A 94 -3.97 3.50 3.62
N ILE A 95 -3.51 2.38 4.20
CA ILE A 95 -3.83 1.99 5.57
C ILE A 95 -3.08 2.89 6.56
N PHE A 96 -3.80 3.52 7.48
CA PHE A 96 -3.16 4.28 8.55
C PHE A 96 -2.37 3.34 9.48
N PRO A 97 -1.05 3.55 9.68
CA PRO A 97 -0.24 2.63 10.48
C PRO A 97 -0.59 2.71 11.97
N ALA A 98 -0.94 1.58 12.57
CA ALA A 98 -1.09 1.46 14.02
C ALA A 98 0.29 1.27 14.67
N ARG A 99 0.61 2.06 15.69
CA ARG A 99 1.78 1.81 16.54
C ARG A 99 1.42 0.67 17.51
N GLY A 100 2.16 -0.44 17.45
CA GLY A 100 2.05 -1.55 18.39
C GLY A 100 2.62 -1.24 19.77
#